data_AF-K8P675-F1
#
_entry.id   AF-K8P675-F1
#
_cell.length_a   1.000
_cell.length_b   1.000
_cell.length_c   1.000
_cell.angle_alpha   90.00
_cell.angle_beta   90.00
_cell.angle_gamma   90.00
#
_symmetry.space_group_name_H-M   'P 1'
#
loop_
_entity.id
_entity.type
_entity.pdbx_description
1 polymer ?
#
loop_
_entity_poly.entity_id
_entity_poly.type
_entity_poly.pdbx_seq_one_letter_code
_entity_poly.pdbx_strand_id
1 'polypeptide(L)'
;MTFLIVAVWSVIGLVGGMVIAAELAPLFGVRDMEGSSAIFGVFTGAPLGLIAGAWFGYRMAKRGGGHPARRQRFLLSTVGVIIALAAGGVVFEMVRTSDYIDTSNQSAMWLNAQIRLPPGVAAPGKDKKIIMELRSDKETRKSSPYSEPDWKLTDGRMQAYSSVEVYRATDKRTLAVTIGDGPTYLFNLKAPARPKKYSYDGDWQKPDGIEGAASGAGEGIEIKVAM
;
A
#
# COMPACT_ATOMS: atom_id res chain seq x y z
N MET A 1 9.07 -20.22 -39.91
CA MET A 1 8.02 -20.57 -38.91
C MET A 1 8.60 -21.12 -37.61
N THR A 2 9.52 -22.09 -37.62
CA THR A 2 10.24 -22.56 -36.42
C THR A 2 10.88 -21.41 -35.65
N PHE A 3 11.62 -20.54 -36.34
CA PHE A 3 12.22 -19.34 -35.76
C PHE A 3 11.21 -18.46 -35.01
N LEU A 4 10.04 -18.22 -35.60
CA LEU A 4 9.00 -17.36 -35.02
C LEU A 4 8.39 -17.99 -33.76
N ILE A 5 8.18 -19.31 -33.74
CA ILE A 5 7.73 -20.04 -32.55
C ILE A 5 8.79 -19.95 -31.45
N VAL A 6 10.07 -20.18 -31.77
CA VAL A 6 11.15 -20.05 -30.79
C VAL A 6 11.21 -18.63 -30.26
N ALA A 7 11.22 -17.61 -31.12
CA ALA A 7 11.28 -16.21 -30.73
C ALA A 7 10.13 -15.80 -29.80
N VAL A 8 8.88 -16.19 -30.12
CA VAL A 8 7.71 -15.90 -29.27
C VAL A 8 7.86 -16.55 -27.89
N TRP A 9 8.23 -17.83 -27.83
CA TRP A 9 8.43 -18.51 -26.56
C TRP A 9 9.64 -17.99 -25.78
N SER A 10 10.69 -17.51 -26.45
CA SER A 10 11.81 -16.81 -25.81
C SER A 10 11.36 -15.52 -25.14
N VAL A 11 10.50 -14.72 -25.79
CA VAL A 11 9.97 -13.47 -25.20
C VAL A 11 9.05 -13.77 -24.01
N ILE A 12 8.16 -14.76 -24.14
CA ILE A 12 7.29 -15.20 -23.02
C ILE A 12 8.15 -15.70 -21.86
N GLY A 13 9.15 -16.53 -22.16
CA GLY A 13 10.09 -17.03 -21.17
C GLY A 13 10.84 -15.90 -20.48
N LEU A 14 11.35 -14.92 -21.22
CA LEU A 14 12.02 -13.75 -20.68
C LEU A 14 11.14 -12.99 -19.69
N VAL A 15 9.92 -12.62 -20.10
CA VAL A 15 8.99 -11.87 -19.26
C VAL A 15 8.55 -12.68 -18.04
N GLY A 16 8.17 -13.95 -18.24
CA GLY A 16 7.78 -14.84 -17.15
C GLY A 16 8.92 -15.09 -16.16
N GLY A 17 10.14 -15.30 -16.66
CA GLY A 17 11.32 -15.48 -15.84
C GLY A 17 11.65 -14.25 -15.02
N MET A 18 11.56 -13.05 -15.61
CA MET A 18 11.74 -11.78 -14.90
C MET A 18 10.75 -11.63 -13.74
N VAL A 19 9.46 -11.87 -13.98
CA VAL A 19 8.42 -11.74 -12.96
C VAL A 19 8.61 -12.77 -11.84
N ILE A 20 8.81 -14.05 -12.19
CA ILE A 20 9.01 -15.12 -11.22
C ILE A 20 10.23 -14.85 -10.34
N ALA A 21 11.37 -14.46 -10.94
CA ALA A 21 12.57 -14.18 -10.18
C ALA A 21 12.42 -12.93 -9.30
N ALA A 22 11.73 -11.88 -9.76
CA ALA A 22 11.46 -10.70 -8.95
C ALA A 22 10.64 -11.04 -7.70
N GLU A 23 9.63 -11.90 -7.83
CA GLU A 23 8.81 -12.35 -6.69
C GLU A 23 9.53 -13.35 -5.78
N LEU A 24 10.50 -14.11 -6.30
CA LEU A 24 11.35 -15.00 -5.50
C LEU A 24 12.57 -14.29 -4.89
N ALA A 25 12.89 -13.07 -5.33
CA ALA A 25 14.03 -12.28 -4.86
C ALA A 25 14.10 -12.18 -3.31
N PRO A 26 12.97 -12.03 -2.58
CA PRO A 26 12.97 -12.05 -1.12
C PRO A 26 13.51 -13.33 -0.48
N LEU A 27 13.37 -14.49 -1.14
CA LEU A 27 13.92 -15.76 -0.66
C LEU A 27 15.45 -15.80 -0.74
N PHE A 28 16.04 -14.96 -1.59
CA PHE A 28 17.48 -14.85 -1.79
C PHE A 28 18.09 -13.68 -1.01
N GLY A 29 17.35 -13.10 -0.05
CA GLY A 29 17.81 -11.96 0.74
C GLY A 29 17.81 -10.64 -0.02
N VAL A 30 17.22 -10.57 -1.22
CA VAL A 30 16.99 -9.33 -1.95
C VAL A 30 15.68 -8.71 -1.45
N ARG A 31 15.71 -8.22 -0.22
CA ARG A 31 14.72 -7.30 0.34
C ARG A 31 15.48 -6.01 0.64
N ASP A 32 14.80 -4.89 0.84
CA ASP A 32 15.37 -3.66 1.44
C ASP A 32 15.73 -2.49 0.51
N MET A 33 15.47 -2.55 -0.80
CA MET A 33 15.48 -1.33 -1.64
C MET A 33 14.35 -1.34 -2.67
N GLU A 34 13.62 -0.23 -2.81
CA GLU A 34 12.65 -0.05 -3.89
C GLU A 34 13.31 -0.36 -5.25
N GLY A 35 12.76 -1.35 -5.96
CA GLY A 35 13.25 -1.77 -7.27
C GLY A 35 14.36 -2.84 -7.25
N SER A 36 14.93 -3.25 -6.11
CA SER A 36 15.98 -4.28 -6.09
C SER A 36 15.48 -5.65 -6.55
N SER A 37 14.25 -6.02 -6.20
CA SER A 37 13.60 -7.23 -6.68
C SER A 37 13.38 -7.21 -8.19
N ALA A 38 12.98 -6.07 -8.75
CA ALA A 38 12.80 -5.90 -10.19
C ALA A 38 14.14 -6.02 -10.93
N ILE A 39 15.21 -5.41 -10.40
CA ILE A 39 16.57 -5.54 -10.92
C ILE A 39 17.01 -7.01 -10.89
N PHE A 40 16.80 -7.71 -9.77
CA PHE A 40 17.09 -9.14 -9.67
C PHE A 40 16.33 -9.93 -10.74
N GLY A 41 15.04 -9.66 -10.91
CA GLY A 41 14.22 -10.24 -11.97
C GLY A 41 14.80 -10.02 -13.37
N VAL A 42 15.21 -8.79 -13.70
CA VAL A 42 15.79 -8.46 -15.01
C VAL A 42 17.11 -9.18 -15.25
N PHE A 43 18.02 -9.19 -14.29
CA PHE A 43 19.38 -9.70 -14.51
C PHE A 43 19.53 -11.20 -14.31
N THR A 44 18.66 -11.84 -13.53
CA THR A 44 18.70 -13.30 -13.30
C THR A 44 17.54 -14.02 -13.96
N GLY A 45 16.32 -13.55 -13.72
CA GLY A 45 15.10 -14.16 -14.25
C GLY A 45 14.99 -14.07 -15.75
N ALA A 46 15.25 -12.90 -16.33
CA ALA A 46 15.05 -12.66 -17.75
C ALA A 46 15.98 -13.52 -18.65
N PRO A 47 17.30 -13.66 -18.38
CA PRO A 47 18.16 -14.54 -19.16
C PRO A 47 17.80 -16.03 -19.03
N LEU A 48 17.52 -16.50 -17.80
CA LEU A 48 17.13 -17.89 -17.56
C LEU A 48 15.80 -18.22 -18.25
N GLY A 49 14.83 -17.31 -18.11
CA GLY A 49 13.54 -17.39 -18.76
C GLY A 49 13.65 -17.39 -20.28
N LEU A 50 14.47 -16.53 -20.87
CA LEU A 50 14.72 -16.51 -22.31
C LEU A 50 15.24 -17.86 -22.80
N ILE A 51 16.24 -18.44 -22.12
CA ILE A 51 16.84 -19.73 -22.50
C ILE A 51 15.80 -20.84 -22.39
N ALA A 52 15.07 -20.91 -21.27
CA ALA A 52 14.03 -21.91 -21.05
C ALA A 52 12.90 -21.80 -22.08
N GLY A 53 12.46 -20.57 -22.37
CA GLY A 53 11.46 -20.26 -23.40
C GLY A 53 11.92 -20.66 -24.80
N ALA A 54 13.15 -20.30 -25.17
CA ALA A 54 13.75 -20.67 -26.46
C ALA A 54 13.82 -22.21 -26.62
N TRP A 55 14.29 -22.89 -25.57
CA TRP A 55 14.40 -24.34 -25.56
C TRP A 55 13.04 -25.04 -25.68
N PHE A 56 12.04 -24.53 -24.95
CA PHE A 56 10.66 -25.01 -25.04
C PHE A 56 10.07 -24.78 -26.44
N GLY A 57 10.18 -23.56 -26.97
CA GLY A 57 9.72 -23.21 -28.32
C GLY A 57 10.39 -24.07 -29.39
N TYR A 58 11.69 -24.35 -29.26
CA TYR A 58 12.42 -25.24 -30.16
C TYR A 58 11.91 -26.68 -30.11
N ARG A 59 11.77 -27.25 -28.91
CA ARG A 59 11.20 -28.59 -28.69
C ARG A 59 9.81 -28.72 -29.31
N MET A 60 8.97 -27.70 -29.14
CA MET A 60 7.60 -27.69 -29.65
C MET A 60 7.56 -27.54 -31.17
N ALA A 61 8.38 -26.66 -31.75
CA ALA A 61 8.45 -26.48 -33.19
C ALA A 61 8.91 -27.76 -33.91
N LYS A 62 9.81 -28.55 -33.30
CA LYS A 62 10.27 -29.84 -33.83
C LYS A 62 9.19 -30.92 -33.80
N ARG A 63 8.30 -30.91 -32.79
CA ARG A 63 7.19 -31.89 -32.65
C ARG A 63 6.00 -31.61 -33.58
N GLY A 64 5.89 -30.40 -34.14
CA GLY A 64 4.80 -29.97 -35.03
C GLY A 64 5.04 -30.23 -36.53
N GLY A 65 6.02 -31.06 -36.91
CA GLY A 65 6.36 -31.35 -38.30
C GLY A 65 5.32 -32.23 -39.01
N GLY A 66 4.57 -31.65 -39.96
CA GLY A 66 3.83 -32.39 -41.00
C GLY A 66 2.38 -31.96 -41.23
N HIS A 67 1.60 -31.68 -40.17
CA HIS A 67 0.15 -31.51 -40.28
C HIS A 67 -0.31 -30.07 -39.95
N PRO A 68 -0.99 -29.35 -40.87
CA PRO A 68 -1.42 -27.96 -40.66
C PRO A 68 -2.39 -27.82 -39.48
N ALA A 69 -3.30 -28.78 -39.27
CA ALA A 69 -4.23 -28.77 -38.14
C ALA A 69 -3.53 -28.86 -36.77
N ARG A 70 -2.43 -29.63 -36.68
CA ARG A 70 -1.65 -29.77 -35.43
C ARG A 70 -0.89 -28.49 -35.11
N ARG A 71 -0.44 -27.76 -36.15
CA ARG A 71 0.19 -26.44 -36.02
C ARG A 71 -0.82 -25.37 -35.59
N GLN A 72 -2.02 -25.38 -36.15
CA GLN A 72 -3.08 -24.44 -35.75
C GLN A 72 -3.50 -24.62 -34.29
N ARG A 73 -3.72 -25.87 -33.84
CA ARG A 73 -4.02 -26.17 -32.42
C ARG A 73 -2.90 -25.71 -31.49
N PHE A 74 -1.65 -25.89 -31.91
CA PHE A 74 -0.50 -25.43 -31.13
C PHE A 74 -0.44 -23.90 -31.01
N LEU A 75 -0.66 -23.17 -32.10
CA LEU A 75 -0.73 -21.69 -32.06
C LEU A 75 -1.86 -21.22 -31.15
N LEU A 76 -3.05 -21.81 -31.28
CA LEU A 76 -4.19 -21.51 -30.41
C LEU A 76 -3.88 -21.79 -28.93
N SER A 77 -3.23 -22.92 -28.63
CA SER A 77 -2.82 -23.22 -27.25
C SER A 77 -1.78 -22.24 -26.71
N THR A 78 -0.85 -21.78 -27.56
CA THR A 78 0.16 -20.80 -27.17
C THR A 78 -0.50 -19.46 -26.85
N VAL A 79 -1.38 -18.98 -27.72
CA VAL A 79 -2.18 -17.77 -27.48
C VAL A 79 -3.03 -17.92 -26.23
N GLY A 80 -3.67 -19.08 -26.02
CA GLY A 80 -4.44 -19.38 -24.83
C GLY A 80 -3.62 -19.30 -23.54
N VAL A 81 -2.40 -19.83 -23.53
CA VAL A 81 -1.48 -19.73 -22.37
C VAL A 81 -1.09 -18.28 -22.10
N ILE A 82 -0.78 -17.48 -23.13
CA ILE A 82 -0.43 -16.07 -22.97
C ILE A 82 -1.62 -15.30 -22.37
N ILE A 83 -2.83 -15.51 -22.90
CA ILE A 83 -4.05 -14.87 -22.39
C ILE A 83 -4.31 -15.28 -20.94
N ALA A 84 -4.15 -16.56 -20.60
CA ALA A 84 -4.32 -17.05 -19.25
C ALA A 84 -3.30 -16.45 -18.27
N LEU A 85 -2.03 -16.32 -18.68
CA LEU A 85 -0.99 -15.68 -17.87
C LEU A 85 -1.27 -14.18 -17.68
N ALA A 86 -1.68 -13.49 -18.75
CA ALA A 86 -2.03 -12.07 -18.67
C ALA A 86 -3.24 -11.85 -17.75
N ALA A 87 -4.31 -12.63 -17.91
CA ALA A 87 -5.47 -12.57 -17.04
C ALA A 87 -5.13 -12.92 -15.59
N GLY A 88 -4.31 -13.95 -15.38
CA GLY A 88 -3.82 -14.34 -14.06
C GLY A 88 -2.99 -13.24 -13.40
N GLY A 89 -2.12 -12.57 -14.14
CA GLY A 89 -1.34 -11.42 -13.65
C GLY A 89 -2.23 -10.24 -13.25
N VAL A 90 -3.25 -9.93 -14.06
CA VAL A 90 -4.23 -8.89 -13.72
C VAL A 90 -5.00 -9.25 -12.45
N VAL A 91 -5.51 -10.48 -12.34
CA VAL A 91 -6.22 -10.95 -11.13
C VAL A 91 -5.31 -10.92 -9.91
N PHE A 92 -4.06 -11.37 -10.05
CA PHE A 92 -3.07 -11.35 -8.98
C PHE A 92 -2.82 -9.93 -8.49
N GLU A 93 -2.57 -8.98 -9.39
CA GLU A 93 -2.36 -7.56 -9.02
C GLU A 93 -3.62 -6.94 -8.40
N MET A 94 -4.81 -7.25 -8.92
CA MET A 94 -6.09 -6.80 -8.33
C MET A 94 -6.24 -7.30 -6.89
N VAL A 95 -5.92 -8.56 -6.62
CA VAL A 95 -6.00 -9.14 -5.27
C VAL A 95 -4.92 -8.54 -4.36
N ARG A 96 -3.67 -8.45 -4.84
CA ARG A 96 -2.53 -7.89 -4.10
C ARG A 96 -2.75 -6.44 -3.69
N THR A 97 -3.36 -5.64 -4.57
CA THR A 97 -3.60 -4.21 -4.35
C THR A 97 -4.97 -3.90 -3.75
N SER A 98 -5.82 -4.92 -3.57
CA SER A 98 -7.18 -4.78 -3.06
C SER A 98 -7.27 -4.16 -1.68
N ASP A 99 -6.20 -4.17 -0.89
CA ASP A 99 -6.19 -3.57 0.45
C ASP A 99 -5.58 -2.17 0.50
N TYR A 100 -5.12 -1.62 -0.63
CA TYR A 100 -4.65 -0.23 -0.68
C TYR A 100 -5.82 0.75 -0.63
N ILE A 101 -5.59 1.91 -0.01
CA ILE A 101 -6.55 3.01 0.05
C ILE A 101 -6.76 3.63 -1.34
N ASP A 102 -5.67 3.81 -2.10
CA ASP A 102 -5.68 4.09 -3.54
C ASP A 102 -5.19 2.85 -4.28
N THR A 103 -6.13 2.07 -4.82
CA THR A 103 -5.83 0.86 -5.60
C THR A 103 -5.12 1.18 -6.92
N SER A 104 -5.26 2.39 -7.46
CA SER A 104 -4.73 2.76 -8.78
C SER A 104 -3.27 3.18 -8.74
N ASN A 105 -2.89 4.01 -7.75
CA ASN A 105 -1.52 4.53 -7.63
C ASN A 105 -0.75 3.90 -6.47
N GLN A 106 -1.38 3.04 -5.67
CA GLN A 106 -0.79 2.41 -4.49
C GLN A 106 -0.17 3.44 -3.52
N SER A 107 -0.70 4.67 -3.52
CA SER A 107 -0.16 5.81 -2.82
C SER A 107 -0.87 6.04 -1.49
N ALA A 108 -0.20 6.77 -0.60
CA ALA A 108 -0.79 7.21 0.66
C ALA A 108 -1.85 8.29 0.44
N MET A 109 -2.87 8.27 1.29
CA MET A 109 -3.78 9.39 1.51
C MET A 109 -3.45 10.05 2.84
N TRP A 110 -3.56 11.38 2.90
CA TRP A 110 -3.35 12.13 4.14
C TRP A 110 -4.63 12.17 4.95
N LEU A 111 -4.57 11.69 6.19
CA LEU A 111 -5.60 11.89 7.20
C LEU A 111 -5.25 13.12 8.01
N ASN A 112 -6.04 14.16 7.85
CA ASN A 112 -5.88 15.42 8.57
C ASN A 112 -6.74 15.37 9.83
N ALA A 113 -6.13 15.57 10.99
CA ALA A 113 -6.83 15.68 12.25
C ALA A 113 -6.74 17.10 12.77
N GLN A 114 -7.89 17.68 13.11
CA GLN A 114 -8.00 18.88 13.90
C GLN A 114 -8.19 18.46 15.36
N ILE A 115 -7.30 18.89 16.24
CA ILE A 115 -7.29 18.56 17.66
C ILE A 115 -7.76 19.78 18.42
N ARG A 116 -8.72 19.61 19.33
CA ARG A 116 -9.31 20.67 20.14
C ARG A 116 -9.10 20.35 21.63
N LEU A 117 -8.39 21.24 22.32
CA LEU A 117 -8.14 21.10 23.76
C LEU A 117 -9.38 21.39 24.59
N PRO A 118 -9.45 20.87 25.83
CA PRO A 118 -10.55 21.19 26.74
C PRO A 118 -10.72 22.71 26.96
N PRO A 119 -11.93 23.17 27.30
CA PRO A 119 -12.17 24.59 27.61
C PRO A 119 -11.25 25.10 28.71
N GLY A 120 -10.70 26.31 28.54
CA GLY A 120 -9.83 26.94 29.54
C GLY A 120 -8.38 26.42 29.59
N VAL A 121 -8.03 25.41 28.79
CA VAL A 121 -6.65 24.90 28.71
C VAL A 121 -5.84 25.77 27.74
N ALA A 122 -4.74 26.33 28.24
CA ALA A 122 -3.78 27.06 27.41
C ALA A 122 -3.07 26.13 26.42
N ALA A 123 -2.64 26.66 25.28
CA ALA A 123 -1.88 25.88 24.32
C ALA A 123 -0.55 25.40 24.94
N PRO A 124 -0.17 24.13 24.73
CA PRO A 124 1.17 23.64 25.01
C PRO A 124 2.23 24.52 24.34
N GLY A 125 3.41 24.60 24.96
CA GLY A 125 4.56 25.26 24.34
C GLY A 125 4.93 24.63 23.00
N LYS A 126 5.59 25.40 22.13
CA LYS A 126 6.01 24.93 20.79
C LYS A 126 6.96 23.73 20.83
N ASP A 127 7.62 23.52 21.96
CA ASP A 127 8.46 22.36 22.25
C ASP A 127 7.66 21.05 22.39
N LYS A 128 6.37 21.15 22.73
CA LYS A 128 5.47 19.99 22.91
C LYS A 128 4.83 19.61 21.58
N LYS A 129 5.45 18.64 20.90
CA LYS A 129 4.97 18.10 19.62
C LYS A 129 3.68 17.32 19.76
N ILE A 130 2.89 17.33 18.69
CA ILE A 130 1.74 16.42 18.53
C ILE A 130 2.24 15.20 17.76
N ILE A 131 2.16 14.03 18.39
CA ILE A 131 2.48 12.75 17.77
C ILE A 131 1.16 12.03 17.53
N MET A 132 0.87 11.72 16.28
CA MET A 132 -0.26 10.86 15.92
C MET A 132 0.25 9.51 15.47
N GLU A 133 -0.41 8.45 15.91
CA GLU A 133 -0.14 7.10 15.48
C GLU A 133 -1.44 6.46 15.01
N LEU A 134 -1.50 6.16 13.72
CA LEU A 134 -2.58 5.38 13.14
C LEU A 134 -2.31 3.91 13.43
N ARG A 135 -3.27 3.24 14.06
CA ARG A 135 -3.22 1.82 14.40
C ARG A 135 -4.39 1.10 13.76
N SER A 136 -4.10 -0.02 13.10
CA SER A 136 -5.08 -0.95 12.55
C SER A 136 -4.49 -2.35 12.49
N ASP A 137 -5.33 -3.33 12.13
CA ASP A 137 -4.91 -4.69 11.82
C ASP A 137 -3.96 -4.79 10.60
N LYS A 138 -4.08 -3.84 9.66
CA LYS A 138 -3.32 -3.84 8.40
C LYS A 138 -2.07 -2.95 8.40
N GLU A 139 -2.03 -1.93 9.24
CA GLU A 139 -0.90 -1.01 9.33
C GLU A 139 -0.81 -0.29 10.68
N THR A 140 0.43 0.03 11.07
CA THR A 140 0.75 0.98 12.13
C THR A 140 1.66 2.05 11.56
N ARG A 141 1.26 3.33 11.64
CA ARG A 141 1.99 4.47 11.07
C ARG A 141 2.04 5.62 12.05
N LYS A 142 3.18 6.29 12.15
CA LYS A 142 3.35 7.50 12.95
C LYS A 142 3.35 8.72 12.03
N SER A 143 2.77 9.82 12.50
CA SER A 143 2.82 11.11 11.83
C SER A 143 4.28 11.56 11.72
N SER A 144 4.56 12.29 10.65
CA SER A 144 5.88 12.87 10.46
C SER A 144 6.14 13.94 11.55
N PRO A 145 7.23 13.86 12.33
CA PRO A 145 7.45 14.67 13.54
C PRO A 145 7.91 16.12 13.25
N TYR A 146 7.72 16.60 12.02
CA TYR A 146 8.40 17.80 11.50
C TYR A 146 7.58 19.09 11.56
N SER A 147 6.27 19.05 11.84
CA SER A 147 5.48 20.28 11.99
C SER A 147 5.34 20.66 13.47
N GLU A 148 5.88 21.83 13.85
CA GLU A 148 5.51 22.49 15.10
C GLU A 148 3.98 22.69 15.12
N PRO A 149 3.30 22.38 16.25
CA PRO A 149 1.86 22.56 16.31
C PRO A 149 1.50 24.05 16.29
N ASP A 150 0.71 24.45 15.29
CA ASP A 150 0.15 25.80 15.15
C ASP A 150 -1.18 25.88 15.91
N TRP A 151 -1.10 26.22 17.19
CA TRP A 151 -2.26 26.38 18.06
C TRP A 151 -2.98 27.69 17.80
N LYS A 152 -4.27 27.62 17.47
CA LYS A 152 -5.15 28.77 17.25
C LYS A 152 -6.33 28.73 18.20
N LEU A 153 -6.67 29.87 18.77
CA LEU A 153 -7.90 30.02 19.54
C LEU A 153 -9.08 30.09 18.56
N THR A 154 -9.99 29.14 18.64
CA THR A 154 -11.17 29.05 17.76
C THR A 154 -12.34 28.53 18.58
N ASP A 155 -13.48 29.22 18.52
CA ASP A 155 -14.67 28.91 19.32
C ASP A 155 -14.39 28.82 20.83
N GLY A 156 -13.51 29.70 21.33
CA GLY A 156 -13.14 29.75 22.75
C GLY A 156 -12.24 28.59 23.22
N ARG A 157 -11.75 27.74 22.31
CA ARG A 157 -10.87 26.60 22.63
C ARG A 157 -9.63 26.60 21.75
N MET A 158 -8.50 26.13 22.26
CA MET A 158 -7.27 26.01 21.47
C MET A 158 -7.38 24.80 20.54
N GLN A 159 -7.06 25.02 19.26
CA GLN A 159 -7.14 24.02 18.21
C GLN A 159 -5.82 23.96 17.41
N ALA A 160 -5.39 22.77 17.02
CA ALA A 160 -4.21 22.56 16.17
C ALA A 160 -4.50 21.50 15.09
N TYR A 161 -3.74 21.55 14.01
CA TYR A 161 -3.83 20.57 12.92
C TYR A 161 -2.61 19.66 12.92
N SER A 162 -2.84 18.40 12.59
CA SER A 162 -1.78 17.44 12.32
C SER A 162 -2.25 16.46 11.23
N SER A 163 -1.30 15.75 10.61
CA SER A 163 -1.62 14.78 9.57
C SER A 163 -0.82 13.48 9.70
N VAL A 164 -1.41 12.39 9.23
CA VAL A 164 -0.77 11.07 9.17
C VAL A 164 -1.11 10.40 7.84
N GLU A 165 -0.15 9.67 7.28
CA GLU A 165 -0.36 8.91 6.05
C GLU A 165 -1.14 7.63 6.32
N VAL A 166 -2.08 7.32 5.43
CA VAL A 166 -2.87 6.10 5.42
C VAL A 166 -2.60 5.36 4.11
N TYR A 167 -2.21 4.09 4.16
CA TYR A 167 -1.99 3.27 2.96
C TYR A 167 -3.05 2.20 2.80
N ARG A 168 -3.71 1.77 3.88
CA ARG A 168 -4.59 0.60 3.90
C ARG A 168 -6.06 0.98 4.03
N ALA A 169 -6.88 0.29 3.24
CA ALA A 169 -8.33 0.37 3.31
C ALA A 169 -8.86 -0.53 4.44
N THR A 170 -9.30 0.07 5.54
CA THR A 170 -9.89 -0.61 6.71
C THR A 170 -10.84 0.32 7.44
N ASP A 171 -12.02 -0.12 7.82
CA ASP A 171 -12.98 0.69 8.60
C ASP A 171 -12.64 0.73 10.09
N LYS A 172 -11.72 -0.14 10.55
CA LYS A 172 -11.27 -0.23 11.94
C LYS A 172 -9.92 0.45 12.09
N ARG A 173 -9.95 1.76 12.34
CA ARG A 173 -8.76 2.57 12.58
C ARG A 173 -8.84 3.22 13.95
N THR A 174 -7.76 3.13 14.71
CA THR A 174 -7.60 3.89 15.95
C THR A 174 -6.50 4.91 15.74
N LEU A 175 -6.81 6.19 15.95
CA LEU A 175 -5.84 7.27 15.97
C LEU A 175 -5.43 7.50 17.42
N ALA A 176 -4.18 7.18 17.74
CA ALA A 176 -3.57 7.47 19.02
C ALA A 176 -2.87 8.83 18.95
N VAL A 177 -3.31 9.80 19.75
CA VAL A 177 -2.79 11.18 19.75
C VAL A 177 -2.10 11.44 21.06
N THR A 178 -0.82 11.83 21.01
CA THR A 178 -0.01 12.20 22.16
C THR A 178 0.45 13.64 22.00
N ILE A 179 0.31 14.46 23.05
CA ILE A 179 0.71 15.86 23.04
C ILE A 179 1.83 16.04 24.05
N GLY A 180 3.05 16.33 23.58
CA GLY A 180 4.23 16.42 24.43
C GLY A 180 4.48 15.11 25.17
N ASP A 181 4.71 15.21 26.48
CA ASP A 181 4.91 14.07 27.38
C ASP A 181 3.60 13.65 28.10
N GLY A 182 2.46 14.11 27.57
CA GLY A 182 1.14 13.83 28.13
C GLY A 182 0.64 12.40 27.84
N PRO A 183 -0.57 12.07 28.30
CA PRO A 183 -1.18 10.78 27.99
C PRO A 183 -1.49 10.65 26.50
N THR A 184 -1.60 9.41 26.04
CA THR A 184 -2.00 9.09 24.67
C THR A 184 -3.51 8.89 24.62
N TYR A 185 -4.20 9.72 23.86
CA TYR A 185 -5.65 9.64 23.66
C TYR A 185 -5.97 8.76 22.46
N LEU A 186 -6.84 7.77 22.64
CA LEU A 186 -7.26 6.85 21.60
C LEU A 186 -8.60 7.29 21.01
N PHE A 187 -8.67 7.37 19.69
CA PHE A 187 -9.89 7.70 18.95
C PHE A 187 -10.18 6.64 17.89
N ASN A 188 -11.28 5.92 18.03
CA ASN A 188 -11.79 4.99 17.03
C ASN A 188 -12.47 5.79 15.92
N LEU A 189 -11.83 5.82 14.76
CA LEU A 189 -12.30 6.64 13.65
C LEU A 189 -13.53 6.00 13.01
N LYS A 190 -14.58 6.80 12.82
CA LYS A 190 -15.80 6.41 12.10
C LYS A 190 -15.69 6.54 10.57
N ALA A 191 -14.47 6.76 10.07
CA ALA A 191 -14.23 6.95 8.65
C ALA A 191 -14.47 5.63 7.88
N PRO A 192 -15.07 5.68 6.68
CA PRO A 192 -15.23 4.48 5.86
C PRO A 192 -13.87 3.86 5.50
N ALA A 193 -13.86 2.58 5.13
CA ALA A 193 -12.63 1.90 4.73
C ALA A 193 -11.91 2.60 3.55
N ARG A 194 -12.68 3.14 2.60
CA ARG A 194 -12.18 3.93 1.47
C ARG A 194 -12.99 5.23 1.32
N PRO A 195 -12.64 6.30 2.04
CA PRO A 195 -13.24 7.60 1.77
C PRO A 195 -12.86 8.03 0.35
N LYS A 196 -13.77 8.69 -0.38
CA LYS A 196 -13.35 9.34 -1.62
C LYS A 196 -12.43 10.49 -1.22
N LYS A 197 -11.33 10.67 -1.97
CA LYS A 197 -10.33 11.70 -1.73
C LYS A 197 -11.00 13.07 -1.55
N TYR A 198 -10.69 13.78 -0.47
CA TYR A 198 -11.22 15.10 -0.11
C TYR A 198 -12.74 15.18 0.12
N SER A 199 -13.40 14.05 0.35
CA SER A 199 -14.86 14.02 0.55
C SER A 199 -15.28 13.70 1.97
N TYR A 200 -14.35 13.21 2.79
CA TYR A 200 -14.68 12.82 4.15
C TYR A 200 -14.32 13.95 5.09
N ASP A 201 -15.33 14.46 5.78
CA ASP A 201 -15.21 15.39 6.89
C ASP A 201 -16.06 14.81 8.03
N GLY A 202 -15.40 14.28 9.05
CA GLY A 202 -16.05 13.64 10.20
C GLY A 202 -16.54 14.66 11.22
N ASP A 203 -17.44 14.25 12.12
CA ASP A 203 -17.84 15.09 13.24
C ASP A 203 -16.77 15.12 14.34
N TRP A 204 -16.89 16.10 15.25
CA TRP A 204 -16.10 16.13 16.47
C TRP A 204 -16.38 14.89 17.33
N GLN A 205 -15.33 14.21 17.74
CA GLN A 205 -15.40 13.01 18.56
C GLN A 205 -14.48 13.10 19.77
N LYS A 206 -14.95 12.55 20.89
CA LYS A 206 -14.21 12.40 22.14
C LYS A 206 -13.32 11.16 22.09
N PRO A 207 -12.29 11.07 22.95
CA PRO A 207 -11.47 9.87 23.04
C PRO A 207 -12.31 8.69 23.54
N ASP A 208 -12.08 7.53 22.93
CA ASP A 208 -12.64 6.24 23.35
C ASP A 208 -11.82 5.59 24.47
N GLY A 209 -10.56 6.01 24.64
CA GLY A 209 -9.66 5.50 25.67
C GLY A 209 -8.43 6.37 25.88
N ILE A 210 -7.68 6.07 26.94
CA ILE A 210 -6.45 6.76 27.32
C ILE A 210 -5.39 5.71 27.68
N GLU A 211 -4.19 5.85 27.12
CA GLU A 211 -3.00 5.05 27.46
C GLU A 211 -1.97 5.94 28.19
N GLY A 212 -1.32 5.37 29.21
CA GLY A 212 -0.30 6.06 30.03
C GLY A 212 -0.87 6.70 31.30
N ALA A 213 0.03 7.00 32.25
CA ALA A 213 -0.34 7.58 33.53
C ALA A 213 -0.55 9.10 33.42
N ALA A 214 -1.80 9.51 33.30
CA ALA A 214 -2.21 10.85 33.71
C ALA A 214 -3.61 10.80 34.31
N SER A 215 -3.69 10.84 35.65
CA SER A 215 -4.92 11.08 36.39
C SER A 215 -5.44 12.48 36.05
N GLY A 216 -6.56 12.56 35.34
CA GLY A 216 -7.37 13.79 35.20
C GLY A 216 -7.03 14.71 34.03
N ALA A 217 -6.05 14.40 33.18
CA ALA A 217 -5.82 15.13 31.93
C ALA A 217 -6.51 14.38 30.79
N GLY A 218 -7.70 14.81 30.39
CA GLY A 218 -8.39 14.17 29.26
C GLY A 218 -9.88 14.43 29.13
N GLU A 219 -10.53 14.97 30.16
CA GLU A 219 -11.94 15.34 30.05
C GLU A 219 -12.10 16.51 29.07
N GLY A 220 -12.62 16.20 27.88
CA GLY A 220 -13.02 17.18 26.89
C GLY A 220 -12.03 17.43 25.76
N ILE A 221 -10.94 16.66 25.60
CA ILE A 221 -10.22 16.70 24.32
C ILE A 221 -11.12 16.12 23.21
N GLU A 222 -11.12 16.76 22.06
CA GLU A 222 -11.91 16.32 20.90
C GLU A 222 -11.05 16.36 19.65
N ILE A 223 -11.31 15.46 18.71
CA ILE A 223 -10.74 15.54 17.37
C ILE A 223 -11.83 15.59 16.31
N LYS A 224 -11.50 16.20 15.18
CA LYS A 224 -12.24 16.13 13.93
C LYS A 224 -11.27 15.62 12.86
N VAL A 225 -11.70 14.68 12.02
CA VAL A 225 -10.82 14.08 11.01
C VAL A 225 -11.36 14.29 9.60
N ALA A 226 -10.48 14.55 8.65
CA ALA A 226 -10.81 14.74 7.24
C ALA A 226 -9.82 14.00 6.32
N MET A 227 -10.32 13.51 5.18
CA MET A 227 -9.59 12.73 4.17
C MET A 227 -10.05 13.04 2.74
#